data_AF-A0A812CE89-F1
#
_entry.id   AF-A0A812CE89-F1
#
_cell.length_a   1.000
_cell.length_b   1.000
_cell.length_c   1.000
_cell.angle_alpha   90.00
_cell.angle_beta   90.00
_cell.angle_gamma   90.00
#
_symmetry.space_group_name_H-M   'P 1'
#
loop_
_entity.id
_entity.type
_entity.pdbx_description
1 polymer ?
#
loop_
_entity_poly.entity_id
_entity_poly.type
_entity_poly.pdbx_seq_one_letter_code
_entity_poly.pdbx_strand_id
1 'polypeptide(L)'
;MLAYMDLNHCGYDLLASHHIQESYHPDRVYYLSVEEVIWDYAPSDLNLFTGGRLDKNGSDSAQVYATRPNRIAHRYKKALYFGYTDASYTQKIIRGKDELHLGFLGPVIQAEEGETVQVHLRNMASRPYSFVPHGTHPFKEIFSMPFYLFIFAFGSSFISSFFPFFSFSLSLSLSLSLSIYLSIYLSISISLSFSP
;
A
#
# COMPACT_ATOMS: atom_id res chain seq x y z
N MET A 1 14.51 19.08 12.98
CA MET A 1 14.57 20.50 12.60
C MET A 1 14.01 20.60 11.20
N LEU A 2 12.87 21.27 11.02
CA LEU A 2 12.21 21.44 9.73
C LEU A 2 12.17 22.94 9.43
N ALA A 3 12.35 23.31 8.17
CA ALA A 3 12.19 24.67 7.67
C ALA A 3 11.44 24.61 6.33
N TYR A 4 10.74 25.69 5.99
CA TYR A 4 10.01 25.82 4.74
C TYR A 4 10.64 26.93 3.88
N MET A 5 10.54 26.78 2.56
CA MET A 5 10.96 27.77 1.58
C MET A 5 9.89 27.83 0.50
N ASP A 6 9.36 29.02 0.26
CA ASP A 6 8.32 29.24 -0.74
C ASP A 6 8.96 29.77 -2.02
N LEU A 7 8.64 29.12 -3.14
CA LEU A 7 9.08 29.54 -4.48
C LEU A 7 7.91 30.25 -5.17
N ASN A 8 8.01 31.57 -5.30
CA ASN A 8 6.99 32.38 -5.97
C ASN A 8 7.24 32.44 -7.48
N HIS A 9 6.17 32.38 -8.27
CA HIS A 9 6.24 32.57 -9.72
C HIS A 9 6.31 34.07 -10.04
N CYS A 10 7.52 34.58 -10.28
CA CYS A 10 7.76 36.02 -10.47
C CYS A 10 7.94 36.44 -11.94
N GLY A 11 7.12 35.90 -12.84
CA GLY A 11 6.88 36.47 -14.19
C GLY A 11 8.07 36.54 -15.15
N TYR A 12 9.20 35.91 -14.86
CA TYR A 12 10.28 35.75 -15.83
C TYR A 12 9.94 34.58 -16.76
N ASP A 13 9.41 34.93 -17.93
CA ASP A 13 9.17 34.02 -19.05
C ASP A 13 10.52 33.71 -19.73
N LEU A 14 11.41 33.04 -19.00
CA LEU A 14 12.66 32.53 -19.55
C LEU A 14 12.33 31.29 -20.36
N LEU A 15 11.99 31.53 -21.63
CA LEU A 15 11.70 30.50 -22.62
C LEU A 15 10.72 29.47 -22.06
N ALA A 16 9.42 29.75 -22.21
CA ALA A 16 8.45 28.68 -22.39
C ALA A 16 9.03 27.72 -23.45
N SER A 17 9.78 26.72 -22.98
CA SER A 17 10.24 25.57 -23.73
C SER A 17 8.96 24.98 -24.25
N HIS A 18 8.66 25.34 -25.50
CA HIS A 18 7.69 24.77 -26.38
C HIS A 18 6.70 23.87 -25.65
N HIS A 19 5.51 24.42 -25.35
CA HIS A 19 4.29 23.63 -25.20
C HIS A 19 4.04 22.91 -26.53
N ILE A 20 4.93 21.99 -26.90
CA ILE A 20 4.53 20.84 -27.69
C ILE A 20 3.67 20.09 -26.69
N GLN A 21 2.40 19.99 -27.00
CA GLN A 21 1.52 18.98 -26.46
C GLN A 21 2.05 17.63 -26.98
N GLU A 22 3.27 17.30 -26.56
CA GLU A 22 3.99 16.11 -26.92
C GLU A 22 3.29 15.02 -26.14
N SER A 23 2.77 14.03 -26.86
CA SER A 23 2.22 12.83 -26.27
C SER A 23 3.19 12.34 -25.20
N TYR A 24 2.79 12.45 -23.93
CA TYR A 24 3.61 12.03 -22.80
C TYR A 24 3.93 10.55 -22.96
N HIS A 25 5.15 10.27 -23.39
CA HIS A 25 5.69 8.94 -23.55
C HIS A 25 6.93 8.85 -22.65
N PRO A 26 6.85 8.14 -21.52
CA PRO A 26 8.02 7.96 -20.67
C PRO A 26 9.08 7.13 -21.41
N ASP A 27 10.34 7.51 -21.29
CA ASP A 27 11.46 6.74 -21.83
C ASP A 27 11.61 5.41 -21.07
N ARG A 28 11.33 5.43 -19.76
CA ARG A 28 11.41 4.24 -18.91
C ARG A 28 10.19 4.07 -18.05
N VAL A 29 9.67 2.85 -17.98
CA VAL A 29 8.52 2.49 -17.16
C VAL A 29 8.92 1.41 -16.17
N TYR A 30 8.67 1.65 -14.89
CA TYR A 30 8.93 0.70 -13.81
C TYR A 30 7.62 0.37 -13.08
N TYR A 31 7.40 -0.91 -12.81
CA TYR A 31 6.28 -1.40 -12.00
C TYR A 31 6.80 -1.84 -10.64
N LEU A 32 6.39 -1.13 -9.60
CA LEU A 32 6.84 -1.39 -8.23
C LEU A 32 5.65 -1.75 -7.35
N SER A 33 5.84 -2.69 -6.43
CA SER A 33 4.90 -2.91 -5.32
C SER A 33 5.55 -2.58 -3.99
N VAL A 34 4.72 -2.28 -2.98
CA VAL A 34 5.11 -2.33 -1.57
C VAL A 34 4.45 -3.53 -0.93
N GLU A 35 5.24 -4.45 -0.40
CA GLU A 35 4.74 -5.68 0.22
C GLU A 35 5.36 -5.91 1.60
N GLU A 36 4.57 -6.47 2.50
CA GLU A 36 5.04 -6.82 3.84
C GLU A 36 5.63 -8.24 3.87
N VAL A 37 6.88 -8.36 4.32
CA VAL A 37 7.59 -9.64 4.46
C VAL A 37 8.22 -9.76 5.84
N ILE A 38 8.44 -11.00 6.30
CA ILE A 38 9.30 -11.25 7.45
C ILE A 38 10.76 -11.20 6.95
N TRP A 39 11.49 -10.18 7.39
CA TRP A 39 12.89 -10.02 7.07
C TRP A 39 13.77 -10.59 8.18
N ASP A 40 14.70 -11.45 7.80
CA ASP A 40 15.70 -12.04 8.69
C ASP A 40 17.04 -11.30 8.53
N TYR A 41 17.49 -10.65 9.60
CA TYR A 41 18.77 -9.92 9.60
C TYR A 41 20.00 -10.83 9.67
N ALA A 42 19.85 -12.07 10.14
CA ALA A 42 20.95 -13.02 10.30
C ALA A 42 20.52 -14.45 9.98
N PRO A 43 20.24 -14.75 8.70
CA PRO A 43 19.68 -16.04 8.28
C PRO A 43 20.62 -17.23 8.54
N SER A 44 21.92 -16.99 8.77
CA SER A 44 22.88 -18.03 9.11
C SER A 44 22.87 -18.40 10.60
N ASP A 45 22.26 -17.61 11.48
CA ASP A 45 22.35 -17.70 12.95
C ASP A 45 23.80 -17.66 13.53
N LEU A 46 24.79 -17.39 12.68
CA LEU A 46 26.21 -17.42 13.01
C LEU A 46 26.84 -16.06 12.77
N ASN A 47 27.75 -15.68 13.67
CA ASN A 47 28.69 -14.61 13.41
C ASN A 47 29.71 -15.11 12.38
N LEU A 48 29.62 -14.63 11.14
CA LEU A 48 30.47 -15.09 10.04
C LEU A 48 31.95 -14.73 10.22
N PHE A 49 32.30 -13.79 11.10
CA PHE A 49 33.69 -13.45 11.41
C PHE A 49 34.30 -14.39 12.46
N THR A 50 33.56 -14.73 13.51
CA THR A 50 34.07 -15.55 14.63
C THR A 50 33.65 -17.02 14.56
N GLY A 51 32.69 -17.37 13.71
CA GLY A 51 32.10 -18.70 13.58
C GLY A 51 31.17 -19.10 14.74
N GLY A 52 31.01 -18.26 15.75
CA GLY A 52 30.16 -18.53 16.91
C GLY A 52 28.68 -18.27 16.64
N ARG A 53 27.79 -18.94 17.39
CA ARG A 53 26.35 -18.65 17.35
C ARG A 53 26.04 -17.24 17.85
N LEU A 54 25.11 -16.57 17.16
CA LEU A 54 24.70 -15.21 17.52
C LEU A 54 23.90 -15.15 18.83
N ASP A 55 23.22 -16.23 19.20
CA ASP A 55 22.39 -16.35 20.40
C ASP A 55 23.15 -16.89 21.64
N LYS A 56 24.45 -17.14 21.51
CA LYS A 56 25.27 -17.71 22.60
C LYS A 56 25.20 -16.82 23.83
N ASN A 57 24.74 -17.38 24.95
CA ASN A 57 24.60 -16.62 26.19
C ASN A 57 25.95 -16.03 26.63
N GLY A 58 25.95 -14.75 27.03
CA GLY A 58 27.15 -13.99 27.39
C GLY A 58 27.96 -13.44 26.21
N SER A 59 27.56 -13.66 24.95
CA SER A 59 28.15 -12.97 23.79
C SER A 59 27.51 -11.60 23.57
N ASP A 60 28.26 -10.68 22.96
CA ASP A 60 27.77 -9.33 22.64
C ASP A 60 26.59 -9.39 21.65
N SER A 61 26.62 -10.32 20.69
CA SER A 61 25.54 -10.51 19.71
C SER A 61 24.24 -11.00 20.34
N ALA A 62 24.29 -11.75 21.44
CA ALA A 62 23.09 -12.30 22.07
C ALA A 62 22.14 -11.23 22.61
N GLN A 63 22.62 -10.00 22.83
CA GLN A 63 21.75 -8.88 23.22
C GLN A 63 20.74 -8.51 22.11
N VAL A 64 21.11 -8.72 20.85
CA VAL A 64 20.30 -8.38 19.67
C VAL A 64 19.62 -9.63 19.09
N TYR A 65 20.36 -10.73 18.98
CA TYR A 65 19.95 -11.88 18.18
C TYR A 65 19.33 -13.04 18.99
N ALA A 66 19.43 -13.04 20.33
CA ALA A 66 18.83 -14.10 21.13
C ALA A 66 17.34 -13.84 21.41
N THR A 67 16.50 -14.87 21.22
CA THR A 67 15.08 -14.82 21.58
C THR A 67 14.91 -14.87 23.10
N ARG A 68 14.13 -13.94 23.66
CA ARG A 68 13.79 -13.88 25.08
C ARG A 68 12.32 -13.46 25.24
N PRO A 69 11.69 -13.66 26.41
CA PRO A 69 10.27 -13.32 26.59
C PRO A 69 9.90 -11.86 26.23
N ASN A 70 10.86 -10.94 26.32
CA ASN A 70 10.70 -9.52 25.99
C ASN A 70 11.54 -9.07 24.76
N ARG A 71 12.01 -10.01 23.92
CA ARG A 71 12.86 -9.71 22.75
C ARG A 71 12.49 -10.57 21.55
N ILE A 72 12.27 -9.90 20.41
CA ILE A 72 11.86 -10.51 19.13
C ILE A 72 13.02 -11.24 18.42
N ALA A 73 14.27 -10.94 18.76
CA ALA A 73 15.49 -11.40 18.08
C ALA A 73 15.71 -10.75 16.70
N HIS A 74 15.92 -11.52 15.64
CA HIS A 74 16.46 -11.03 14.37
C HIS A 74 15.48 -11.05 13.19
N ARG A 75 14.23 -11.48 13.42
CA ARG A 75 13.18 -11.54 12.39
C ARG A 75 12.13 -10.48 12.63
N TYR A 76 11.93 -9.60 11.66
CA TYR A 76 11.01 -8.47 11.77
C TYR A 76 10.13 -8.35 10.54
N LYS A 77 8.84 -8.08 10.75
CA LYS A 77 7.93 -7.71 9.66
C LYS A 77 8.34 -6.33 9.11
N LYS A 78 8.57 -6.24 7.81
CA LYS A 78 8.96 -5.01 7.09
C LYS A 78 8.14 -4.85 5.82
N ALA A 79 7.89 -3.60 5.42
CA ALA A 79 7.35 -3.27 4.11
C ALA A 79 8.51 -2.95 3.17
N LEU A 80 8.67 -3.72 2.09
CA LEU A 80 9.76 -3.60 1.12
C LEU A 80 9.23 -3.33 -0.28
N TYR A 81 10.07 -2.72 -1.11
CA TYR A 81 9.78 -2.50 -2.52
C TYR A 81 10.18 -3.71 -3.37
N PHE A 82 9.28 -4.16 -4.24
CA PHE A 82 9.55 -5.22 -5.22
C PHE A 82 9.30 -4.73 -6.64
N GLY A 83 10.16 -5.12 -7.58
CA GLY A 83 9.98 -4.84 -8.99
C GLY A 83 9.15 -5.92 -9.68
N TYR A 84 8.32 -5.52 -10.63
CA TYR A 84 7.49 -6.38 -11.48
C TYR A 84 7.78 -6.12 -12.95
N THR A 85 7.54 -7.13 -13.77
CA THR A 85 7.78 -7.06 -15.22
C THR A 85 6.78 -6.15 -15.93
N ASP A 86 5.54 -6.07 -15.43
CA ASP A 86 4.45 -5.34 -16.08
C ASP A 86 3.37 -4.85 -15.09
N ALA A 87 2.35 -4.19 -15.63
CA ALA A 87 1.20 -3.67 -14.90
C ALA A 87 0.28 -4.74 -14.30
N SER A 88 0.48 -6.03 -14.62
CA SER A 88 -0.34 -7.10 -14.05
C SER A 88 0.04 -7.39 -12.60
N TYR A 89 1.27 -7.04 -12.19
CA TYR A 89 1.85 -7.37 -10.89
C TYR A 89 1.78 -8.88 -10.58
N THR A 90 1.93 -9.73 -11.59
CA THR A 90 1.91 -11.19 -11.42
C THR A 90 3.31 -11.79 -11.32
N GLN A 91 4.26 -11.30 -12.12
CA GLN A 91 5.63 -11.79 -12.17
C GLN A 91 6.60 -10.78 -11.55
N LYS A 92 7.18 -11.15 -10.39
CA LYS A 92 8.27 -10.39 -9.78
C LYS A 92 9.55 -10.52 -10.59
N ILE A 93 10.30 -9.43 -10.69
CA ILE A 93 11.65 -9.45 -11.25
C ILE A 93 12.53 -10.30 -10.32
N ILE A 94 13.15 -11.33 -10.89
CA ILE A 94 14.07 -12.21 -10.17
C ILE A 94 15.43 -11.52 -10.14
N ARG A 95 15.99 -11.37 -8.93
CA ARG A 95 17.30 -10.75 -8.77
C ARG A 95 18.41 -11.64 -9.31
N GLY A 96 19.30 -11.05 -10.09
CA GLY A 96 20.53 -11.71 -10.55
C GLY A 96 21.52 -11.94 -9.41
N LYS A 97 22.60 -12.70 -9.69
CA LYS A 97 23.68 -12.94 -8.71
C LYS A 97 24.36 -11.64 -8.30
N ASP A 98 24.48 -10.74 -9.25
CA ASP A 98 24.98 -9.37 -9.11
C ASP A 98 24.09 -8.50 -8.22
N GLU A 99 22.80 -8.80 -8.07
CA GLU A 99 21.86 -8.01 -7.25
C GLU A 99 21.55 -8.61 -5.87
N LEU A 100 22.06 -9.81 -5.56
CA LEU A 100 21.81 -10.49 -4.28
C LEU A 100 22.25 -9.63 -3.08
N HIS A 101 23.31 -8.83 -3.26
CA HIS A 101 23.84 -7.95 -2.22
C HIS A 101 22.88 -6.83 -1.81
N LEU A 102 21.86 -6.50 -2.62
CA LEU A 102 20.87 -5.46 -2.31
C LEU A 102 19.99 -5.80 -1.10
N GLY A 103 19.87 -7.10 -0.75
CA GLY A 103 19.17 -7.50 0.47
C GLY A 103 17.72 -6.99 0.52
N PHE A 104 17.39 -6.14 1.49
CA PHE A 104 16.04 -5.59 1.62
C PHE A 104 15.79 -4.34 0.76
N LEU A 105 16.81 -3.80 0.08
CA LEU A 105 16.64 -2.64 -0.79
C LEU A 105 15.70 -2.98 -1.95
N GLY A 106 15.01 -1.97 -2.47
CA GLY A 106 14.17 -2.11 -3.66
C GLY A 106 14.98 -2.41 -4.93
N PRO A 107 14.31 -2.63 -6.07
CA PRO A 107 14.99 -2.72 -7.36
C PRO A 107 15.71 -1.41 -7.69
N VAL A 108 16.82 -1.50 -8.42
CA VAL A 108 17.57 -0.33 -8.86
C VAL A 108 16.81 0.34 -10.01
N ILE A 109 16.49 1.62 -9.84
CA ILE A 109 15.89 2.44 -10.89
C ILE A 109 17.02 3.23 -11.54
N GLN A 110 17.19 3.06 -12.84
CA GLN A 110 18.24 3.73 -13.62
C GLN A 110 17.61 4.61 -14.69
N ALA A 111 18.24 5.76 -14.93
CA ALA A 111 17.89 6.71 -15.96
C ALA A 111 19.11 7.55 -16.35
N GLU A 112 19.10 8.06 -17.58
CA GLU A 112 20.09 8.99 -18.12
C GLU A 112 19.57 10.44 -18.03
N GLU A 113 20.48 11.40 -18.19
CA GLU A 113 20.11 12.82 -18.17
C GLU A 113 19.16 13.15 -19.33
N GLY A 114 18.04 13.81 -19.01
CA GLY A 114 17.00 14.14 -19.97
C GLY A 114 15.91 13.08 -20.16
N GLU A 115 16.09 11.86 -19.64
CA GLU A 115 15.06 10.82 -19.71
C GLU A 115 13.92 11.05 -18.68
N THR A 116 12.71 10.69 -19.09
CA THR A 116 11.53 10.66 -18.24
C THR A 116 11.27 9.24 -17.72
N VAL A 117 11.26 9.10 -16.39
CA VAL A 117 10.94 7.84 -15.72
C VAL A 117 9.51 7.87 -15.18
N GLN A 118 8.70 6.92 -15.60
CA GLN A 118 7.38 6.66 -15.02
C GLN A 118 7.44 5.45 -14.07
N VAL A 119 7.02 5.67 -12.83
CA VAL A 119 6.93 4.61 -11.81
C VAL A 119 5.47 4.34 -11.48
N HIS A 120 5.02 3.13 -11.75
CA HIS A 120 3.71 2.63 -11.33
C HIS A 120 3.84 1.90 -10.00
N LEU A 121 3.48 2.59 -8.92
CA LEU A 121 3.51 2.02 -7.58
C LEU A 121 2.17 1.40 -7.19
N ARG A 122 2.18 0.12 -6.79
CA ARG A 122 1.04 -0.57 -6.19
C ARG A 122 1.30 -0.88 -4.73
N ASN A 123 0.52 -0.29 -3.84
CA ASN A 123 0.60 -0.61 -2.43
C ASN A 123 -0.17 -1.90 -2.12
N MET A 124 0.55 -2.97 -1.75
CA MET A 124 -0.01 -4.24 -1.29
C MET A 124 0.17 -4.44 0.22
N ALA A 125 0.69 -3.44 0.93
CA ALA A 125 0.88 -3.47 2.38
C ALA A 125 -0.35 -2.92 3.13
N SER A 126 -0.39 -3.12 4.45
CA SER A 126 -1.55 -2.73 5.26
C SER A 126 -1.63 -1.23 5.60
N ARG A 127 -0.63 -0.44 5.21
CA ARG A 127 -0.48 0.99 5.54
C ARG A 127 -0.26 1.82 4.28
N PRO A 128 -0.62 3.11 4.27
CA PRO A 128 -0.31 3.98 3.14
C PRO A 128 1.20 4.16 3.00
N TYR A 129 1.72 3.91 1.80
CA TYR A 129 3.12 4.13 1.42
C TYR A 129 3.18 4.96 0.15
N SER A 130 4.22 5.79 0.04
CA SER A 130 4.51 6.62 -1.13
C SER A 130 5.97 6.45 -1.54
N PHE A 131 6.24 6.77 -2.81
CA PHE A 131 7.58 6.75 -3.38
C PHE A 131 7.99 8.17 -3.72
N VAL A 132 9.09 8.63 -3.11
CA VAL A 132 9.63 9.99 -3.33
C VAL A 132 11.10 9.85 -3.71
N PRO A 133 11.46 10.02 -4.99
CA PRO A 133 12.86 10.03 -5.41
C PRO A 133 13.56 11.30 -4.92
N HIS A 134 14.84 11.18 -4.61
CA HIS A 134 15.72 12.31 -4.35
C HIS A 134 16.49 12.67 -5.62
N GLY A 135 16.69 13.97 -5.87
CA GLY A 135 17.51 14.45 -6.99
C GLY A 135 16.83 14.46 -8.36
N THR A 136 15.50 14.29 -8.42
CA THR A 136 14.74 14.30 -9.68
C THR A 136 13.78 15.48 -9.73
N HIS A 137 13.53 16.01 -10.92
CA HIS A 137 12.46 16.98 -11.14
C HIS A 137 11.12 16.27 -11.39
N PRO A 138 10.08 16.49 -10.57
CA PRO A 138 8.78 15.87 -10.80
C PRO A 138 8.11 16.48 -12.03
N PHE A 139 8.01 15.71 -13.11
CA PHE A 139 7.35 16.15 -14.35
C PHE A 139 5.82 16.21 -14.23
N LYS A 140 5.23 15.36 -13.39
CA LYS A 140 3.79 15.30 -13.10
C LYS A 140 3.59 15.11 -11.60
N GLU A 141 2.47 15.61 -11.06
CA GLU A 141 2.18 15.53 -9.63
C GLU A 141 2.44 14.13 -9.07
N ILE A 142 3.33 14.06 -8.08
CA ILE A 142 3.48 12.88 -7.24
C ILE A 142 2.22 12.82 -6.39
N PHE A 143 1.27 11.97 -6.77
CA PHE A 143 0.11 11.64 -5.92
C PHE A 143 0.58 10.84 -4.71
N SER A 144 1.30 11.49 -3.80
CA SER A 144 1.44 11.03 -2.43
C SER A 144 0.11 11.30 -1.76
N MET A 145 -0.88 10.42 -1.95
CA MET A 145 -2.20 10.55 -1.34
C MET A 145 -2.03 10.79 0.18
N PRO A 146 -2.31 11.99 0.69
CA PRO A 146 -2.47 12.15 2.12
C PRO A 146 -3.84 11.56 2.46
N PHE A 147 -3.84 10.62 3.39
CA PHE A 147 -5.04 10.01 3.96
C PHE A 147 -6.00 11.12 4.44
N TYR A 148 -7.15 11.28 3.78
CA TYR A 148 -8.48 11.61 4.35
C TYR A 148 -9.52 11.55 3.21
N LEU A 149 -10.01 10.35 2.91
CA LEU A 149 -11.36 10.20 2.37
C LEU A 149 -12.16 9.42 3.41
N PHE A 150 -12.57 10.13 4.46
CA PHE A 150 -13.72 9.69 5.24
C PHE A 150 -14.90 9.72 4.27
N ILE A 151 -15.30 8.54 3.85
CA ILE A 151 -16.53 8.27 3.13
C ILE A 151 -17.67 8.81 3.99
N PHE A 152 -18.25 9.95 3.61
CA PHE A 152 -19.69 10.22 3.68
C PHE A 152 -20.02 11.33 2.68
N ALA A 153 -20.17 10.95 1.42
CA ALA A 153 -21.08 11.64 0.53
C ALA A 153 -22.16 10.63 0.13
N PHE A 154 -23.17 10.47 0.99
CA PHE A 154 -24.48 10.02 0.50
C PHE A 154 -25.05 11.17 -0.34
N GLY A 155 -24.54 11.30 -1.56
CA GLY A 155 -25.17 12.05 -2.63
C GLY A 155 -26.26 11.15 -3.21
N SER A 156 -27.48 11.35 -2.76
CA SER A 156 -28.67 10.80 -3.39
C SER A 156 -28.73 11.23 -4.86
N SER A 157 -28.79 10.24 -5.75
CA SER A 157 -29.17 10.25 -7.17
C SER A 157 -28.08 9.65 -8.05
N PHE A 158 -28.47 8.71 -8.92
CA PHE A 158 -27.66 7.92 -9.86
C PHE A 158 -27.14 6.57 -9.36
N ILE A 159 -28.08 5.63 -9.23
CA ILE A 159 -27.84 4.24 -9.62
C ILE A 159 -28.86 3.90 -10.69
N SER A 160 -28.48 4.06 -11.95
CA SER A 160 -29.09 3.31 -13.04
C SER A 160 -27.96 2.69 -13.86
N SER A 161 -28.11 1.41 -14.17
CA SER A 161 -27.22 0.59 -14.99
C SER A 161 -25.87 0.22 -14.35
N PHE A 162 -25.85 -0.83 -13.54
CA PHE A 162 -25.12 -2.08 -13.81
C PHE A 162 -25.23 -3.00 -12.57
N PHE A 163 -25.35 -4.31 -12.79
CA PHE A 163 -25.60 -5.41 -11.84
C PHE A 163 -27.08 -5.72 -11.53
N PRO A 164 -27.75 -6.52 -12.37
CA PRO A 164 -28.78 -7.44 -11.85
C PRO A 164 -28.07 -8.57 -11.08
N PHE A 165 -28.78 -9.24 -10.18
CA PHE A 165 -28.41 -10.47 -9.45
C PHE A 165 -28.15 -10.39 -7.94
N PHE A 166 -27.93 -9.23 -7.30
CA PHE A 166 -27.78 -9.21 -5.83
C PHE A 166 -28.84 -8.45 -5.01
N SER A 167 -29.77 -7.71 -5.66
CA SER A 167 -30.78 -6.92 -4.93
C SER A 167 -32.13 -7.61 -4.68
N PHE A 168 -32.37 -8.81 -5.20
CA PHE A 168 -33.64 -9.52 -4.97
C PHE A 168 -33.68 -10.32 -3.66
N SER A 169 -32.51 -10.69 -3.12
CA SER A 169 -32.40 -11.48 -1.87
C SER A 169 -32.68 -10.62 -0.63
N LEU A 170 -32.12 -9.40 -0.60
CA LEU A 170 -32.24 -8.53 0.57
C LEU A 170 -33.69 -8.02 0.75
N SER A 171 -34.39 -7.71 -0.34
CA SER A 171 -35.78 -7.22 -0.30
C SER A 171 -36.77 -8.28 0.18
N LEU A 172 -36.58 -9.54 -0.20
CA LEU A 172 -37.40 -10.65 0.29
C LEU A 172 -37.15 -10.93 1.79
N SER A 173 -35.90 -10.78 2.25
CA SER A 173 -35.55 -10.99 3.66
C SER A 173 -36.12 -9.91 4.60
N LEU A 174 -36.13 -8.65 4.15
CA LEU A 174 -36.72 -7.53 4.88
C LEU A 174 -38.25 -7.58 4.89
N SER A 175 -38.89 -8.07 3.82
CA SER A 175 -40.35 -8.22 3.80
C SER A 175 -40.85 -9.38 4.65
N LEU A 176 -40.14 -10.53 4.61
CA LEU A 176 -40.45 -11.69 5.45
C LEU A 176 -40.25 -11.35 6.94
N SER A 177 -39.18 -10.64 7.31
CA SER A 177 -38.94 -10.26 8.70
C SER A 177 -39.97 -9.25 9.23
N LEU A 178 -40.35 -8.24 8.44
CA LEU A 178 -41.38 -7.27 8.82
C LEU A 178 -42.77 -7.91 8.93
N SER A 179 -43.10 -8.86 8.05
CA SER A 179 -44.37 -9.61 8.10
C SER A 179 -44.45 -10.50 9.35
N ILE A 180 -43.37 -11.21 9.68
CA ILE A 180 -43.31 -12.03 10.89
C ILE A 180 -43.43 -11.15 12.14
N TYR A 181 -42.72 -10.02 12.19
CA TYR A 181 -42.80 -9.07 13.30
C TYR A 181 -44.22 -8.52 13.51
N LEU A 182 -44.89 -8.09 12.44
CA LEU A 182 -46.26 -7.59 12.52
C LEU A 182 -47.25 -8.69 12.96
N SER A 183 -47.06 -9.92 12.48
CA SER A 183 -47.92 -11.06 12.86
C SER A 183 -47.79 -11.40 14.34
N ILE A 184 -46.56 -11.42 14.88
CA ILE A 184 -46.29 -11.67 16.30
C ILE A 184 -46.85 -10.52 17.14
N TYR A 185 -46.64 -9.27 16.73
CA TYR A 185 -47.17 -8.10 17.44
C TYR A 185 -48.69 -8.10 17.51
N LEU A 186 -49.37 -8.42 16.40
CA LEU A 186 -50.83 -8.49 16.35
C LEU A 186 -51.36 -9.65 17.19
N SER A 187 -50.68 -10.81 17.17
CA SER A 187 -51.03 -11.97 17.99
C SER A 187 -50.93 -11.67 19.48
N ILE A 188 -49.85 -11.00 19.90
CA ILE A 188 -49.63 -10.57 21.30
C ILE A 188 -50.65 -9.50 21.71
N SER A 189 -50.97 -8.56 20.81
CA SER A 189 -51.97 -7.51 21.08
C SER A 189 -53.39 -8.08 21.23
N ILE A 190 -53.74 -9.10 20.43
CA ILE A 190 -55.02 -9.80 20.53
C ILE A 190 -55.08 -10.63 21.82
N SER A 191 -54.00 -11.32 22.21
CA SER A 191 -54.00 -12.09 23.46
C SER A 191 -54.01 -11.21 24.72
N LEU A 192 -53.41 -10.01 24.68
CA LEU A 192 -53.52 -9.02 25.76
C LEU A 192 -54.91 -8.35 25.84
N SER A 193 -55.66 -8.28 24.73
CA SER A 193 -57.01 -7.68 24.71
C SER A 193 -58.13 -8.66 25.07
N PHE A 194 -57.84 -9.97 25.16
CA PHE A 194 -58.80 -11.02 25.55
C PHE A 194 -58.51 -11.66 26.91
N SER A 195 -57.58 -11.10 27.69
CA SER A 195 -57.42 -11.48 29.10
C SER A 195 -58.44 -10.69 29.94
N PRO A 196 -59.40 -11.35 30.63
CA PRO A 196 -60.44 -10.68 31.42
C PRO A 196 -59.91 -9.98 32.68
#